data_AF-A0A9E1RW53-F1
#
_entry.id   AF-A0A9E1RW53-F1
#
_cell.length_a   1.000
_cell.length_b   1.000
_cell.length_c   1.000
_cell.angle_alpha   90.00
_cell.angle_beta   90.00
_cell.angle_gamma   90.00
#
_symmetry.space_group_name_H-M   'P 1'
#
loop_
_entity.id
_entity.type
_entity.pdbx_description
1 polymer ?
#
loop_
_entity_poly.entity_id
_entity_poly.type
_entity_poly.pdbx_seq_one_letter_code
_entity_poly.pdbx_strand_id
1 'polypeptide(L)'
;MIASLGVASAEEAAPDRHAGYYYPPITSSETYEARAVAMADAERSQRIKFINNLTEQLLSRPYAPEYAIFAKGDEAQKMIIVARRPATFTTLYQARALLATLTAVSRSSRLINEFGVQEYFTFFDLAKLFGFVRITISDGDTFSHQINLE
;
A
#
# COMPACT_ATOMS: atom_id res chain seq x y z
N MET A 1 42.49 -8.99 23.21
CA MET A 1 41.02 -9.02 22.99
C MET A 1 40.77 -8.70 21.54
N ILE A 2 40.22 -9.63 20.78
CA ILE A 2 39.99 -9.50 19.34
C ILE A 2 38.61 -8.89 19.16
N ALA A 3 38.52 -7.68 18.62
CA ALA A 3 37.26 -7.02 18.35
C ALA A 3 36.59 -7.68 17.14
N SER A 4 35.45 -8.34 17.36
CA SER A 4 34.60 -8.86 16.30
C SER A 4 33.79 -7.70 15.71
N LEU A 5 34.18 -7.25 14.52
CA LEU A 5 33.39 -6.36 13.68
C LEU A 5 32.10 -7.10 13.30
N GLY A 6 30.98 -6.66 13.86
CA GLY A 6 29.65 -7.13 13.48
C GLY A 6 29.41 -6.80 12.02
N VAL A 7 29.30 -7.83 11.20
CA VAL A 7 28.88 -7.70 9.80
C VAL A 7 27.39 -7.37 9.84
N ALA A 8 27.05 -6.09 9.74
CA ALA A 8 25.69 -5.69 9.43
C ALA A 8 25.36 -6.30 8.07
N SER A 9 24.49 -7.31 8.06
CA SER A 9 23.96 -7.87 6.82
C SER A 9 23.08 -6.80 6.20
N ALA A 10 23.66 -6.01 5.29
CA ALA A 10 22.88 -5.28 4.31
C ALA A 10 22.24 -6.34 3.43
N GLU A 11 21.03 -6.76 3.80
CA GLU A 11 20.19 -7.56 2.92
C GLU A 11 19.89 -6.66 1.72
N GLU A 12 20.69 -6.85 0.67
CA GLU A 12 20.61 -6.14 -0.59
C GLU A 12 19.20 -6.39 -1.13
N ALA A 13 18.33 -5.40 -0.89
CA ALA A 13 16.92 -5.47 -1.21
C ALA A 13 16.81 -5.83 -2.70
N ALA A 14 16.42 -7.09 -2.98
CA ALA A 14 16.30 -7.60 -4.33
C ALA A 14 15.62 -6.53 -5.21
N PRO A 15 16.19 -6.23 -6.41
CA PRO A 15 15.72 -5.13 -7.23
C PRO A 15 14.21 -5.24 -7.39
N ASP A 16 13.51 -4.15 -7.07
CA ASP A 16 12.05 -4.12 -7.05
C ASP A 16 11.54 -4.34 -8.48
N ARG A 17 11.30 -5.60 -8.85
CA ARG A 17 10.86 -6.02 -10.20
C ARG A 17 9.55 -5.37 -10.66
N HIS A 18 8.85 -4.69 -9.77
CA HIS A 18 7.63 -3.95 -10.08
C HIS A 18 7.95 -2.54 -10.59
N ALA A 19 9.06 -1.93 -10.14
CA ALA A 19 9.58 -0.68 -10.69
C ALA A 19 10.05 -0.91 -12.13
N GLY A 20 9.78 0.06 -13.00
CA GLY A 20 10.01 -0.04 -14.45
C GLY A 20 8.96 -0.85 -15.22
N TYR A 21 8.09 -1.60 -14.54
CA TYR A 21 6.97 -2.32 -15.16
C TYR A 21 5.61 -1.70 -14.85
N TYR A 22 5.29 -1.49 -13.56
CA TYR A 22 4.02 -0.89 -13.14
C TYR A 22 4.13 0.61 -12.84
N TYR A 23 5.31 1.10 -12.47
CA TYR A 23 5.58 2.47 -12.07
C TYR A 23 7.05 2.85 -12.32
N PRO A 24 7.41 4.14 -12.52
CA PRO A 24 8.79 4.59 -12.66
C PRO A 24 9.59 4.32 -11.37
N PRO A 25 10.95 4.36 -11.40
CA PRO A 25 11.77 4.19 -10.20
C PRO A 25 11.30 5.02 -9.01
N ILE A 26 11.49 4.49 -7.79
CA ILE A 26 11.10 5.18 -6.56
C ILE A 26 11.85 6.51 -6.45
N THR A 27 11.09 7.61 -6.39
CA THR A 27 11.64 8.97 -6.28
C THR A 27 11.68 9.46 -4.84
N SER A 28 10.85 8.89 -3.97
CA SER A 28 10.81 9.22 -2.54
C SER A 28 10.24 8.07 -1.72
N SER A 29 10.57 8.05 -0.43
CA SER A 29 10.05 7.05 0.49
C SER A 29 9.82 7.60 1.89
N GLU A 30 8.94 6.94 2.64
CA GLU A 30 8.74 7.18 4.08
C GLU A 30 8.45 5.87 4.82
N THR A 31 8.72 5.88 6.12
CA THR A 31 8.26 4.84 7.04
C THR A 31 7.06 5.37 7.80
N TYR A 32 6.00 4.56 7.87
CA TYR A 32 4.82 4.82 8.67
C TYR A 32 4.75 3.79 9.80
N GLU A 33 4.84 4.29 11.03
CA GLU A 33 4.64 3.52 12.26
C GLU A 33 3.15 3.25 12.44
N ALA A 34 2.73 2.02 12.11
CA ALA A 34 1.32 1.67 12.19
C ALA A 34 0.92 1.40 13.64
N ARG A 35 -0.27 1.88 14.00
CA ARG A 35 -0.88 1.61 15.32
C ARG A 35 -1.52 0.23 15.36
N ALA A 36 -1.86 -0.31 14.20
CA ALA A 36 -2.43 -1.64 14.07
C ALA A 36 -1.33 -2.70 14.09
N VAL A 37 -1.62 -3.81 14.77
CA VAL A 37 -0.82 -5.03 14.68
C VAL A 37 -1.44 -5.93 13.61
N ALA A 38 -0.60 -6.59 12.81
CA ALA A 38 -1.09 -7.56 11.83
C ALA A 38 -1.91 -8.66 12.52
N MET A 39 -3.04 -9.04 11.90
CA MET A 39 -3.86 -10.14 12.42
C MET A 39 -3.09 -11.45 12.38
N ALA A 40 -3.38 -12.34 13.33
CA ALA A 40 -2.73 -13.65 13.40
C ALA A 40 -2.95 -14.50 12.14
N ASP A 41 -4.05 -14.27 11.43
CA ASP A 41 -4.44 -14.93 10.19
C ASP A 41 -4.30 -14.00 8.96
N ALA A 42 -3.42 -12.99 9.02
CA ALA A 42 -3.08 -12.12 7.90
C ALA A 42 -2.30 -12.90 6.81
N GLU A 43 -2.98 -13.85 6.19
CA GLU A 43 -2.50 -14.73 5.14
C GLU A 43 -2.66 -14.08 3.77
N ARG A 44 -1.97 -14.63 2.77
CA ARG A 44 -2.05 -14.17 1.37
C ARG A 44 -3.48 -14.05 0.85
N SER A 45 -4.34 -14.99 1.23
CA SER A 45 -5.75 -15.01 0.82
C SER A 45 -6.54 -13.82 1.38
N GLN A 46 -6.26 -13.38 2.61
CA GLN A 46 -6.92 -12.23 3.22
C GLN A 46 -6.49 -10.91 2.55
N ARG A 47 -5.20 -10.76 2.24
CA ARG A 47 -4.70 -9.61 1.47
C ARG A 47 -5.35 -9.51 0.09
N ILE A 48 -5.49 -10.63 -0.60
CA ILE A 48 -6.16 -10.70 -1.90
C ILE A 48 -7.64 -10.36 -1.77
N LYS A 49 -8.35 -10.89 -0.77
CA LYS A 49 -9.75 -10.54 -0.52
C LYS A 49 -9.90 -9.05 -0.22
N PHE A 50 -9.04 -8.47 0.60
CA PHE A 50 -9.06 -7.04 0.91
C PHE A 50 -8.90 -6.18 -0.34
N ILE A 51 -7.88 -6.46 -1.17
CA ILE A 51 -7.62 -5.66 -2.36
C ILE A 51 -8.69 -5.84 -3.44
N ASN A 52 -9.25 -7.05 -3.57
CA ASN A 52 -10.35 -7.32 -4.51
C ASN A 52 -11.61 -6.57 -4.09
N ASN A 53 -11.99 -6.62 -2.82
CA ASN A 53 -13.14 -5.87 -2.32
C ASN A 53 -13.00 -4.35 -2.55
N LEU A 54 -11.81 -3.79 -2.32
CA LEU A 54 -11.54 -2.37 -2.62
C LEU A 54 -11.65 -2.07 -4.11
N THR A 55 -11.11 -2.96 -4.95
CA THR A 55 -11.15 -2.81 -6.41
C THR A 55 -12.59 -2.91 -6.94
N GLU A 56 -13.38 -3.85 -6.44
CA GLU A 56 -14.80 -4.00 -6.77
C GLU A 56 -15.60 -2.75 -6.39
N GLN A 57 -15.36 -2.20 -5.19
CA GLN A 57 -15.99 -0.93 -4.77
C GLN A 57 -15.63 0.22 -5.71
N LEU A 58 -14.37 0.30 -6.16
CA LEU A 58 -13.96 1.32 -7.13
C LEU A 58 -14.61 1.13 -8.50
N LEU A 59 -14.69 -0.11 -8.98
CA LEU A 59 -15.29 -0.45 -10.28
C LEU A 59 -16.82 -0.35 -10.29
N SER A 60 -17.48 -0.43 -9.13
CA SER A 60 -18.94 -0.29 -9.00
C SER A 60 -19.44 1.15 -9.19
N ARG A 61 -18.53 2.14 -9.25
CA ARG A 61 -18.87 3.54 -9.44
C ARG A 61 -19.39 3.79 -10.87
N PRO A 62 -20.28 4.78 -11.08
CA PRO A 62 -20.85 5.07 -12.40
C PRO A 62 -19.85 5.69 -13.39
N TYR A 63 -18.60 5.89 -12.98
CA TYR A 63 -17.52 6.46 -13.77
C TYR A 63 -16.25 5.61 -13.64
N ALA A 64 -15.41 5.65 -14.66
CA ALA A 64 -14.17 4.88 -14.69
C ALA A 64 -13.19 5.34 -13.59
N PRO A 65 -12.57 4.42 -12.83
CA PRO A 65 -11.57 4.78 -11.84
C PRO A 65 -10.38 5.52 -12.46
N GLU A 66 -9.93 6.58 -11.78
CA GLU A 66 -8.79 7.38 -12.23
C GLU A 66 -7.44 6.75 -11.87
N TYR A 67 -7.45 5.76 -10.99
CA TYR A 67 -6.28 4.99 -10.57
C TYR A 67 -6.60 3.49 -10.52
N ALA A 68 -5.56 2.68 -10.62
CA ALA A 68 -5.60 1.26 -10.33
C ALA A 68 -5.02 1.02 -8.94
N ILE A 69 -5.54 0.01 -8.23
CA ILE A 69 -5.02 -0.44 -6.95
C ILE A 69 -4.96 -1.97 -6.98
N PHE A 70 -3.83 -2.56 -6.60
CA PHE A 70 -3.64 -4.01 -6.64
C PHE A 70 -2.52 -4.47 -5.70
N ALA A 71 -2.47 -5.77 -5.43
CA ALA A 71 -1.44 -6.40 -4.60
C ALA A 71 -0.44 -7.19 -5.47
N LYS A 72 0.84 -7.15 -5.09
CA LYS A 72 1.96 -7.89 -5.67
C LYS A 72 2.90 -8.39 -4.56
N GLY A 73 3.98 -9.05 -4.98
CA GLY A 73 4.81 -9.88 -4.10
C GLY A 73 4.29 -11.31 -4.06
N ASP A 74 5.15 -12.24 -3.68
CA ASP A 74 4.83 -13.67 -3.67
C ASP A 74 3.66 -13.94 -2.71
N GLU A 75 3.64 -13.22 -1.59
CA GLU A 75 2.61 -13.27 -0.56
C GLU A 75 1.54 -12.17 -0.71
N ALA A 76 1.48 -11.45 -1.83
CA ALA A 76 0.57 -10.31 -2.03
C ALA A 76 0.72 -9.19 -0.97
N GLN A 77 1.90 -9.05 -0.38
CA GLN A 77 2.21 -8.16 0.73
C GLN A 77 2.60 -6.73 0.32
N LYS A 78 2.74 -6.47 -0.99
CA LYS A 78 3.07 -5.15 -1.54
C LYS A 78 1.86 -4.59 -2.27
N MET A 79 1.30 -3.49 -1.77
CA MET A 79 0.20 -2.79 -2.42
C MET A 79 0.75 -1.75 -3.40
N ILE A 80 0.16 -1.65 -4.58
CA ILE A 80 0.56 -0.71 -5.62
C ILE A 80 -0.67 0.08 -6.08
N ILE A 81 -0.53 1.39 -6.13
CA ILE A 81 -1.53 2.35 -6.60
C ILE A 81 -0.90 3.16 -7.73
N VAL A 82 -1.51 3.15 -8.92
CA VAL A 82 -0.98 3.86 -10.09
C VAL A 82 -2.10 4.65 -10.77
N ALA A 83 -1.85 5.91 -11.09
CA ALA A 83 -2.76 6.70 -11.91
C ALA A 83 -2.97 6.05 -13.29
N ARG A 84 -4.22 6.04 -13.77
CA ARG A 84 -4.57 5.52 -15.10
C ARG A 84 -4.66 6.61 -16.16
N ARG A 85 -4.74 7.86 -15.73
CA ARG A 85 -4.81 9.04 -16.59
C ARG A 85 -3.73 10.06 -16.19
N PRO A 86 -3.15 10.77 -17.17
CA PRO A 86 -2.25 11.89 -16.87
C PRO A 86 -2.92 12.88 -15.92
N ALA A 87 -2.14 13.47 -15.03
CA ALA A 87 -2.58 14.47 -14.07
C ALA A 87 -3.67 14.04 -13.06
N THR A 88 -3.88 12.73 -12.84
CA THR A 88 -4.78 12.24 -11.76
C THR A 88 -4.26 12.68 -10.38
N PHE A 89 -2.97 12.50 -10.15
CA PHE A 89 -2.24 13.13 -9.05
C PHE A 89 -0.80 13.34 -9.52
N THR A 90 -0.32 14.58 -9.47
CA THR A 90 1.01 15.01 -9.94
C THR A 90 1.96 15.34 -8.80
N THR A 91 1.46 15.34 -7.56
CA THR A 91 2.24 15.66 -6.37
C THR A 91 2.02 14.64 -5.27
N LEU A 92 3.01 14.53 -4.37
CA LEU A 92 2.89 13.73 -3.16
C LEU A 92 1.68 14.13 -2.31
N TYR A 93 1.32 15.42 -2.28
CA TYR A 93 0.16 15.91 -1.52
C TYR A 93 -1.17 15.38 -2.08
N GLN A 94 -1.32 15.34 -3.40
CA GLN A 94 -2.50 14.74 -4.04
C GLN A 94 -2.55 13.23 -3.84
N ALA A 95 -1.40 12.55 -3.92
CA ALA A 95 -1.29 11.13 -3.58
C ALA A 95 -1.71 10.85 -2.12
N ARG A 96 -1.30 11.69 -1.18
CA ARG A 96 -1.74 11.62 0.24
C ARG A 96 -3.24 11.91 0.40
N ALA A 97 -3.81 12.85 -0.36
CA ALA A 97 -5.25 13.09 -0.36
C ALA A 97 -6.05 11.88 -0.85
N LEU A 98 -5.52 11.14 -1.84
CA LEU A 98 -6.10 9.87 -2.27
C LEU A 98 -6.06 8.83 -1.14
N LEU A 99 -4.93 8.67 -0.45
CA LEU A 99 -4.78 7.74 0.67
C LEU A 99 -5.72 8.10 1.85
N ALA A 100 -5.90 9.39 2.12
CA ALA A 100 -6.90 9.87 3.08
C ALA A 100 -8.32 9.51 2.63
N THR A 101 -8.65 9.66 1.34
CA THR A 101 -9.94 9.24 0.80
C THR A 101 -10.15 7.72 0.92
N LEU A 102 -9.11 6.92 0.66
CA LEU A 102 -9.13 5.47 0.85
C LEU A 102 -9.37 5.07 2.30
N THR A 103 -9.00 5.90 3.28
CA THR A 103 -9.38 5.70 4.69
C THR A 103 -10.90 5.72 4.85
N ALA A 104 -11.58 6.70 4.25
CA ALA A 104 -13.04 6.77 4.32
C ALA A 104 -13.73 5.59 3.58
N VAL A 105 -13.23 5.22 2.40
CA VAL A 105 -13.77 4.10 1.62
C VAL A 105 -13.59 2.78 2.36
N SER A 106 -12.39 2.53 2.88
CA SER A 106 -12.08 1.29 3.60
C SER A 106 -12.93 1.14 4.87
N ARG A 107 -13.19 2.21 5.62
CA ARG A 107 -14.12 2.19 6.76
C ARG A 107 -15.52 1.72 6.40
N SER A 108 -16.02 2.08 5.21
CA SER A 108 -17.35 1.63 4.76
C SER A 108 -17.39 0.17 4.27
N SER A 109 -16.23 -0.47 4.12
CA SER A 109 -16.14 -1.85 3.66
C SER A 109 -16.69 -2.82 4.71
N ARG A 110 -17.50 -3.80 4.26
CA ARG A 110 -18.05 -4.87 5.10
C ARG A 110 -16.98 -5.60 5.91
N LEU A 111 -15.80 -5.80 5.32
CA LEU A 111 -14.67 -6.46 5.96
C LEU A 111 -14.14 -5.72 7.19
N ILE A 112 -14.33 -4.40 7.29
CA ILE A 112 -13.80 -3.58 8.40
C ILE A 112 -14.86 -3.36 9.50
N ASN A 113 -16.15 -3.50 9.17
CA ASN A 113 -17.26 -3.47 10.15
C ASN A 113 -17.12 -4.55 11.22
N GLU A 114 -16.55 -5.71 10.88
CA GLU A 114 -16.41 -6.83 11.80
C GLU A 114 -15.32 -6.60 12.88
N PHE A 115 -14.35 -5.73 12.64
CA PHE A 115 -13.22 -5.51 13.55
C PHE A 115 -13.41 -4.33 14.52
N GLY A 116 -14.43 -3.48 14.34
CA GLY A 116 -14.72 -2.36 15.27
C GLY A 116 -13.65 -1.26 15.34
N VAL A 117 -12.63 -1.28 14.47
CA VAL A 117 -11.46 -0.36 14.48
C VAL A 117 -11.62 0.88 13.59
N GLN A 118 -12.80 1.07 13.01
CA GLN A 118 -13.05 2.06 11.95
C GLN A 118 -12.77 3.49 12.36
N GLU A 119 -13.07 3.87 13.60
CA GLU A 119 -12.96 5.27 14.02
C GLU A 119 -11.50 5.71 14.21
N TYR A 120 -10.62 4.77 14.55
CA TYR A 120 -9.24 5.08 14.95
C TYR A 120 -8.22 4.87 13.82
N PHE A 121 -8.44 3.90 12.94
CA PHE A 121 -7.44 3.48 11.95
C PHE A 121 -7.49 4.29 10.65
N THR A 122 -6.31 4.60 10.14
CA THR A 122 -6.09 5.13 8.78
C THR A 122 -6.02 3.99 7.77
N PHE A 123 -5.98 4.32 6.47
CA PHE A 123 -5.74 3.33 5.43
C PHE A 123 -4.44 2.55 5.63
N PHE A 124 -3.39 3.18 6.15
CA PHE A 124 -2.12 2.53 6.43
C PHE A 124 -2.22 1.54 7.58
N ASP A 125 -2.89 1.92 8.67
CA ASP A 125 -3.16 1.02 9.78
C ASP A 125 -3.99 -0.19 9.32
N LEU A 126 -4.99 0.03 8.47
CA LEU A 126 -5.80 -1.05 7.91
C LEU A 126 -4.97 -1.96 6.98
N ALA A 127 -4.11 -1.39 6.14
CA ALA A 127 -3.20 -2.18 5.33
C ALA A 127 -2.25 -3.03 6.20
N LYS A 128 -1.70 -2.45 7.27
CA LYS A 128 -0.86 -3.18 8.23
C LYS A 128 -1.62 -4.29 8.94
N LEU A 129 -2.87 -4.05 9.35
CA LEU A 129 -3.75 -5.03 9.97
C LEU A 129 -3.90 -6.28 9.09
N PHE A 130 -4.06 -6.10 7.78
CA PHE A 130 -4.12 -7.21 6.81
C PHE A 130 -2.73 -7.76 6.40
N GLY A 131 -1.65 -7.30 7.02
CA GLY A 131 -0.30 -7.80 6.79
C GLY A 131 0.36 -7.27 5.50
N PHE A 132 -0.10 -6.15 4.96
CA PHE A 132 0.72 -5.43 3.97
C PHE A 132 1.93 -4.81 4.67
N VAL A 133 3.08 -4.87 4.01
CA VAL A 133 4.34 -4.33 4.53
C VAL A 133 4.77 -3.07 3.77
N ARG A 134 4.17 -2.82 2.61
CA ARG A 134 4.55 -1.74 1.71
C ARG A 134 3.38 -1.28 0.85
N ILE A 135 3.30 0.04 0.66
CA ILE A 135 2.41 0.68 -0.31
C ILE A 135 3.28 1.53 -1.25
N THR A 136 3.15 1.34 -2.56
CA THR A 136 3.74 2.23 -3.56
C THR A 136 2.63 2.99 -4.26
N ILE A 137 2.71 4.32 -4.31
CA ILE A 137 1.80 5.18 -5.06
C ILE A 137 2.55 5.96 -6.12
N SER A 138 2.02 5.98 -7.36
CA SER A 138 2.70 6.58 -8.51
C SER A 138 1.73 7.23 -9.48
N ASP A 139 2.15 8.35 -10.09
CA ASP A 139 1.45 8.98 -11.21
C ASP A 139 1.57 8.18 -12.52
N GLY A 140 2.36 7.11 -12.52
CA GLY A 140 2.61 6.26 -13.68
C GLY A 140 3.60 6.86 -14.69
N ASP A 141 4.22 8.00 -14.38
CA ASP A 141 5.08 8.75 -15.31
C ASP A 141 6.33 9.29 -14.62
N THR A 142 6.17 10.31 -13.77
CA THR A 142 7.30 11.09 -13.25
C THR A 142 7.69 10.76 -11.82
N PHE A 143 6.78 10.21 -11.00
CA PHE A 143 7.08 9.94 -9.59
C PHE A 143 6.47 8.65 -9.05
N SER A 144 7.20 8.06 -8.12
CA SER A 144 6.75 6.92 -7.31
C SER A 144 7.17 7.15 -5.87
N HIS A 145 6.18 7.18 -4.97
CA HIS A 145 6.40 7.31 -3.54
C HIS A 145 6.13 5.98 -2.85
N GLN A 146 7.08 5.54 -2.03
CA GLN A 146 7.01 4.27 -1.31
C GLN A 146 6.80 4.50 0.20
N ILE A 147 5.78 3.88 0.76
CA ILE A 147 5.49 3.87 2.19
C ILE A 147 5.81 2.46 2.71
N ASN A 148 6.77 2.35 3.64
CA ASN A 148 7.02 1.12 4.38
C ASN A 148 6.18 1.12 5.67
N LEU A 149 5.51 0.00 5.95
CA LEU A 149 4.59 -0.12 7.08
C LEU A 149 5.26 -0.92 8.21
N GLU A 150 5.67 -0.23 9.27
CA GLU A 150 6.33 -0.82 10.45
C GLU A 150 5.34 -1.14 11.56
#